data_AF-A0A660QS11-F1
#
_entry.id   AF-A0A660QS11-F1
#
_cell.length_a   1.000
_cell.length_b   1.000
_cell.length_c   1.000
_cell.angle_alpha   90.00
_cell.angle_beta   90.00
_cell.angle_gamma   90.00
#
_symmetry.space_group_name_H-M   'P 1'
#
loop_
_entity.id
_entity.type
_entity.pdbx_description
1 polymer ?
#
loop_
_entity_poly.entity_id
_entity_poly.type
_entity_poly.pdbx_seq_one_letter_code
_entity_poly.pdbx_strand_id
1 'polypeptide(L)'
;MSKSAMIRARMAPDLKIHAESVFTRLGLNATQAITMFYKQVELCNGLPFNVAIPTATTQSTFDATDAKRDLILCKDADDMFEKLGI
;
A
#
# COMPACT_ATOMS: atom_id res chain seq x y z
N MET A 1 -5.23 33.67 -9.26
CA MET A 1 -5.09 32.36 -8.59
C MET A 1 -4.09 31.53 -9.37
N SER A 2 -2.92 31.20 -8.82
CA SER A 2 -1.95 30.34 -9.51
C SER A 2 -2.53 28.93 -9.67
N LYS A 3 -2.68 28.47 -10.91
CA LYS A 3 -3.27 27.16 -11.25
C LYS A 3 -2.38 25.95 -10.88
N SER A 4 -1.23 26.18 -10.26
CA SER A 4 -0.21 25.17 -9.96
C SER A 4 0.52 25.46 -8.66
N ALA A 5 0.77 24.42 -7.87
CA ALA A 5 1.68 24.43 -6.72
C ALA A 5 2.96 23.66 -7.09
N MET A 6 4.11 24.06 -6.53
CA MET A 6 5.39 23.41 -6.78
C MET A 6 5.74 22.46 -5.62
N ILE A 7 6.14 21.24 -5.94
CA ILE A 7 6.63 20.23 -4.98
C ILE A 7 8.16 20.20 -5.04
N ARG A 8 8.82 20.29 -3.88
CA ARG A 8 10.27 20.12 -3.74
C ARG A 8 10.57 19.15 -2.60
N ALA A 9 11.33 18.10 -2.88
CA ALA A 9 11.75 17.13 -1.88
C ALA A 9 13.22 16.73 -2.12
N ARG A 10 14.00 16.59 -1.05
CA ARG A 10 15.37 16.08 -1.10
C ARG A 10 15.33 14.57 -0.85
N MET A 11 16.07 13.81 -1.64
CA MET A 11 16.20 12.36 -1.51
C MET A 11 17.60 11.91 -1.90
N ALA A 12 17.94 10.67 -1.55
CA ALA A 12 19.21 10.06 -1.97
C ALA A 12 19.28 9.97 -3.51
N PRO A 13 20.44 10.28 -4.13
CA PRO A 13 20.58 10.22 -5.59
C PRO A 13 20.25 8.85 -6.18
N ASP A 14 20.73 7.77 -5.54
CA ASP A 14 20.52 6.41 -6.03
C ASP A 14 19.05 5.99 -5.99
N LEU A 15 18.34 6.41 -4.93
CA LEU A 15 16.90 6.19 -4.81
C LEU A 15 16.15 6.89 -5.94
N LYS A 16 16.50 8.15 -6.25
CA LYS A 16 15.91 8.91 -7.34
C LYS A 16 16.11 8.20 -8.68
N ILE A 17 17.35 7.84 -8.99
CA ILE A 17 17.72 7.22 -10.27
C ILE A 17 16.98 5.89 -10.44
N HIS A 18 16.96 5.06 -9.40
CA HIS A 18 16.30 3.77 -9.46
C HIS A 18 14.78 3.90 -9.62
N ALA A 19 14.13 4.77 -8.84
CA ALA A 19 12.69 5.00 -8.95
C ALA A 19 12.30 5.56 -10.33
N GLU A 20 13.06 6.51 -10.87
CA GLU A 20 12.81 7.08 -12.20
C GLU A 20 12.99 6.05 -13.33
N SER A 21 13.92 5.09 -13.18
CA SER A 21 14.05 3.94 -14.09
C SER A 21 12.78 3.07 -14.09
N VAL A 22 12.23 2.79 -12.90
CA VAL A 22 10.96 2.03 -12.78
C VAL A 22 9.80 2.81 -13.39
N PHE A 23 9.66 4.10 -13.11
CA PHE A 23 8.63 4.94 -13.72
C PHE A 23 8.73 4.95 -15.25
N THR A 24 9.95 5.07 -15.79
CA THR A 24 10.18 5.06 -17.24
C THR A 24 9.72 3.75 -17.87
N ARG A 25 10.00 2.60 -17.23
CA ARG A 25 9.51 1.29 -17.69
C ARG A 25 7.97 1.19 -17.66
N LEU A 26 7.32 1.94 -16.77
CA LEU A 26 5.86 2.06 -16.69
C LEU A 26 5.30 3.16 -17.62
N GLY A 27 6.13 3.84 -18.39
CA GLY A 27 5.72 4.93 -19.29
C GLY A 27 5.39 6.24 -18.56
N LEU A 28 5.92 6.44 -17.35
CA LEU A 28 5.68 7.59 -16.50
C LEU A 28 6.95 8.40 -16.26
N ASN A 29 6.81 9.72 -16.17
CA ASN A 29 7.82 10.58 -15.57
C ASN A 29 7.56 10.81 -14.07
N ALA A 30 8.55 11.36 -13.36
CA ALA A 30 8.44 11.62 -11.92
C ALA A 30 7.25 12.52 -11.55
N THR A 31 6.97 13.56 -12.37
CA THR A 31 5.84 14.47 -12.12
C THR A 31 4.50 13.73 -12.20
N GLN A 32 4.32 12.85 -13.19
CA GLN A 32 3.11 12.04 -13.33
C GLN A 32 2.96 11.08 -12.14
N ALA A 33 4.03 10.35 -11.78
CA ALA A 33 4.01 9.42 -10.65
C ALA A 33 3.67 10.14 -9.32
N ILE A 34 4.28 11.30 -9.05
CA ILE A 34 4.00 12.11 -7.87
C ILE A 34 2.55 12.63 -7.90
N THR A 35 2.06 13.09 -9.06
CA THR A 35 0.68 13.54 -9.19
C THR A 35 -0.32 12.42 -8.89
N MET A 36 -0.05 11.20 -9.38
CA MET A 36 -0.87 10.02 -9.08
C MET A 36 -0.84 9.67 -7.60
N PHE A 37 0.31 9.77 -6.93
CA PHE A 37 0.41 9.59 -5.48
C PHE A 37 -0.52 10.56 -4.73
N TYR A 38 -0.48 11.86 -5.03
CA TYR A 38 -1.38 12.84 -4.40
C TYR A 38 -2.85 12.56 -4.69
N LYS A 39 -3.18 12.11 -5.90
CA LYS A 39 -4.55 11.72 -6.25
C LYS A 39 -5.04 10.53 -5.44
N GLN A 40 -4.18 9.54 -5.19
CA GLN A 40 -4.57 8.43 -4.32
C GLN A 40 -4.67 8.83 -2.86
N VAL A 41 -3.85 9.76 -2.39
CA VAL A 41 -4.03 10.32 -1.03
C VAL A 41 -5.39 11.00 -0.90
N GLU A 42 -5.78 11.80 -1.89
CA GLU A 42 -7.09 12.46 -1.95
C GLU A 42 -8.24 11.44 -1.99
N LEU A 43 -8.15 10.42 -2.86
CA LEU A 43 -9.21 9.43 -3.05
C LEU A 43 -9.38 8.48 -1.86
N CYS A 44 -8.28 8.06 -1.23
CA CYS A 44 -8.31 7.10 -0.12
C CYS A 44 -8.46 7.78 1.25
N ASN A 45 -8.38 9.12 1.33
CA ASN A 45 -8.29 9.87 2.58
C ASN A 45 -7.21 9.30 3.53
N GLY A 46 -6.07 8.89 2.96
CA GLY A 46 -5.04 8.11 3.64
C GLY A 46 -3.85 7.84 2.71
N LEU A 47 -2.81 7.16 3.20
CA LEU A 47 -1.67 6.82 2.34
C LEU A 47 -2.04 5.71 1.35
N PRO A 48 -1.54 5.77 0.11
CA PRO A 48 -1.92 4.83 -0.96
C PRO A 48 -1.17 3.50 -0.88
N PHE A 49 -0.62 3.20 0.28
CA PHE A 49 0.03 1.97 0.65
C PHE A 49 -0.20 1.76 2.14
N ASN A 50 -0.19 0.51 2.58
CA ASN A 50 -0.45 0.17 3.97
C ASN A 50 0.67 0.72 4.86
N VAL A 51 0.39 1.73 5.67
CA VAL A 51 1.32 2.26 6.67
C VAL A 51 0.92 1.72 8.03
N ALA A 52 1.29 0.46 8.24
CA ALA A 52 1.12 -0.20 9.51
C ALA A 52 2.50 -0.68 10.00
N ILE A 53 2.90 -0.22 11.18
CA ILE A 53 3.75 -1.06 12.03
C ILE A 53 2.76 -2.01 12.70
N PRO A 54 2.80 -3.32 12.42
CA PRO A 54 1.89 -4.27 13.04
C PRO A 54 1.98 -4.14 14.56
N THR A 55 0.85 -4.15 15.25
CA THR A 55 0.87 -4.33 16.70
C THR A 55 1.45 -5.71 17.03
N ALA A 56 1.92 -5.94 18.26
CA ALA A 56 2.41 -7.25 18.66
C ALA A 56 1.40 -8.37 18.35
N THR A 57 0.11 -8.13 18.61
CA THR A 57 -0.97 -9.06 18.29
C THR A 57 -1.09 -9.33 16.78
N THR A 58 -1.07 -8.27 15.96
CA THR A 58 -1.12 -8.40 14.49
C THR A 58 0.08 -9.18 13.96
N GLN A 59 1.28 -8.90 14.47
CA GLN A 59 2.50 -9.60 14.07
C GLN A 59 2.42 -11.09 14.44
N SER A 60 2.08 -11.41 15.68
CA SER A 60 1.95 -12.81 16.12
C SER A 60 0.87 -13.57 15.35
N THR A 61 -0.22 -12.89 14.96
CA THR A 61 -1.26 -13.49 14.11
C THR A 61 -0.70 -13.83 12.73
N PHE A 62 0.01 -12.91 12.08
CA PHE A 62 0.64 -13.16 10.78
C PHE A 62 1.67 -14.30 10.85
N ASP A 63 2.51 -14.32 11.89
CA ASP A 63 3.51 -15.39 12.08
C ASP A 63 2.85 -16.78 12.28
N ALA A 64 1.69 -16.83 12.95
CA ALA A 64 0.92 -18.06 13.11
C ALA A 64 0.28 -18.50 11.79
N THR A 65 -0.38 -17.59 11.07
CA THR A 65 -1.06 -17.90 9.81
C THR A 65 -0.09 -18.31 8.70
N ASP A 66 1.06 -17.66 8.59
CA ASP A 66 2.09 -18.00 7.60
C ASP A 66 2.70 -19.39 7.86
N ALA A 67 2.79 -19.77 9.13
CA ALA A 67 3.18 -21.11 9.55
C ALA A 67 2.02 -22.13 9.53
N LYS A 68 0.87 -21.75 8.97
CA LYS A 68 -0.36 -22.56 8.84
C LYS A 68 -0.95 -23.03 10.17
N ARG A 69 -0.74 -22.26 11.24
CA ARG A 69 -1.38 -22.46 12.55
C ARG A 69 -2.59 -21.54 12.68
N ASP A 70 -3.54 -21.96 13.51
CA ASP A 70 -4.74 -21.18 13.86
C ASP A 70 -5.59 -20.73 12.64
N LEU A 71 -5.52 -21.49 11.55
CA LEU A 71 -6.30 -21.26 10.33
C LEU A 71 -7.64 -21.99 10.38
N ILE A 72 -8.71 -21.29 10.00
CA ILE A 72 -10.04 -21.87 9.77
C ILE A 72 -10.24 -22.00 8.26
N LEU A 73 -10.24 -23.22 7.75
CA LEU A 73 -10.55 -23.51 6.35
C LEU A 73 -12.06 -23.46 6.12
N CYS A 74 -12.47 -22.74 5.08
CA CYS A 74 -13.86 -22.65 4.65
C CYS A 74 -14.02 -23.22 3.24
N LYS A 75 -15.11 -23.96 2.99
CA LYS A 75 -15.40 -24.55 1.66
C LYS A 75 -15.84 -23.49 0.65
N ASP A 76 -16.61 -22.51 1.10
CA ASP A 76 -17.25 -21.46 0.30
C ASP A 76 -17.60 -20.25 1.22
N ALA A 77 -18.23 -19.22 0.63
CA ALA A 77 -18.59 -18.00 1.35
C ALA A 77 -19.66 -18.24 2.43
N ASP A 78 -20.63 -19.11 2.17
CA ASP A 78 -21.71 -19.39 3.12
C ASP A 78 -21.16 -20.08 4.39
N ASP A 79 -20.25 -21.05 4.21
CA ASP A 79 -19.53 -21.70 5.31
C ASP A 79 -18.66 -20.73 6.12
N MET A 80 -18.08 -19.74 5.46
CA MET A 80 -17.29 -18.71 6.12
C MET A 80 -18.17 -17.84 7.03
N PHE A 81 -19.32 -17.37 6.53
CA PHE A 81 -20.24 -16.56 7.33
C PHE A 81 -20.79 -17.35 8.52
N GLU A 82 -21.20 -18.61 8.32
CA GLU A 82 -21.64 -19.50 9.40
C GLU A 82 -20.57 -19.65 10.50
N LYS A 83 -19.30 -19.90 10.13
CA LYS A 83 -18.18 -20.02 11.07
C LYS A 83 -17.80 -18.71 11.76
N LEU A 84 -18.04 -17.58 11.11
CA LEU A 84 -17.83 -16.24 11.70
C LEU A 84 -18.98 -15.80 12.61
N GLY A 85 -20.12 -16.50 12.57
CA GLY A 85 -21.31 -16.17 13.36
C GLY A 85 -21.99 -14.88 12.92
N ILE A 86 -21.86 -14.51 11.64
CA ILE A 86 -22.49 -13.31 11.04
C ILE A 86 -23.35 -13.68 9.84
#